data_AF-A0A174A1D1-F1
#
_entry.id   AF-A0A174A1D1-F1
#
_cell.length_a   1.000
_cell.length_b   1.000
_cell.length_c   1.000
_cell.angle_alpha   90.00
_cell.angle_beta   90.00
_cell.angle_gamma   90.00
#
_symmetry.space_group_name_H-M   'P 1'
#
loop_
_entity.id
_entity.type
_entity.pdbx_description
1 polymer ?
#
loop_
_entity_poly.entity_id
_entity_poly.type
_entity_poly.pdbx_seq_one_letter_code
_entity_poly.pdbx_strand_id
1 'polypeptide(L)' 'MWNYEKRLQYPINITQPNAKIAQYIMSQYGGP' A
#
# COMPACT_ATOMS: atom_id res chain seq x y z
N MET A 1 9.98 -10.06 20.17
CA MET A 1 10.79 -10.05 18.93
C MET A 1 9.81 -10.10 17.75
N TRP A 2 9.99 -9.29 16.72
CA TRP A 2 9.06 -9.23 15.57
C TRP A 2 9.44 -10.28 14.53
N ASN A 3 8.45 -11.01 14.02
CA ASN A 3 8.62 -11.94 12.90
C ASN A 3 8.16 -11.24 11.61
N TYR A 4 8.99 -11.27 10.58
CA TYR A 4 8.63 -10.77 9.26
C TYR A 4 8.10 -11.92 8.40
N GLU A 5 6.96 -11.71 7.77
CA GLU A 5 6.42 -12.64 6.81
C GLU A 5 6.13 -11.89 5.51
N LYS A 6 6.62 -12.44 4.39
CA LYS A 6 6.48 -11.81 3.06
C LYS A 6 5.09 -12.06 2.47
N ARG A 7 4.05 -11.71 3.22
CA ARG A 7 2.65 -11.73 2.81
C ARG A 7 1.98 -10.42 3.16
N LEU A 8 0.96 -10.05 2.41
CA LEU A 8 0.10 -8.92 2.77
C LEU A 8 -0.84 -9.33 3.89
N GLN A 9 -1.20 -8.38 4.77
CA GLN A 9 -2.19 -8.59 5.82
C GLN A 9 -3.60 -8.85 5.24
N TYR A 10 -3.89 -8.26 4.08
CA TYR A 10 -5.14 -8.44 3.34
C TYR A 10 -4.83 -8.64 1.85
N PRO A 11 -5.63 -9.47 1.15
CA PRO A 11 -5.49 -9.62 -0.30
C PRO A 11 -5.86 -8.31 -0.99
N ILE A 12 -5.05 -7.91 -1.97
CA ILE A 12 -5.31 -6.73 -2.81
C ILE A 12 -5.32 -7.16 -4.27
N ASN A 13 -6.28 -6.64 -5.05
CA ASN A 13 -6.36 -6.86 -6.49
C ASN A 13 -6.44 -5.51 -7.20
N ILE A 14 -5.38 -5.13 -7.92
CA ILE A 14 -5.32 -3.88 -8.67
C ILE A 14 -5.46 -4.22 -10.15
N THR A 15 -6.60 -3.88 -10.72
CA THR A 15 -6.93 -4.24 -12.11
C THR A 15 -6.56 -3.16 -13.13
N GLN A 16 -6.36 -1.92 -12.67
CA GLN A 16 -6.07 -0.78 -13.52
C GLN A 16 -5.09 0.20 -12.84
N PRO A 17 -4.13 0.77 -13.60
CA PRO A 17 -3.23 1.78 -13.07
C PRO A 17 -3.94 3.13 -12.88
N ASN A 18 -3.74 3.77 -11.72
CA ASN A 18 -4.26 5.11 -11.44
C ASN A 18 -3.24 5.94 -10.65
N ALA A 19 -2.57 6.88 -11.33
CA ALA A 19 -1.53 7.71 -10.73
C ALA A 19 -2.06 8.68 -9.67
N LYS A 20 -3.27 9.23 -9.85
CA LYS A 20 -3.86 10.20 -8.93
C LYS A 20 -4.20 9.56 -7.58
N ILE A 21 -4.75 8.35 -7.59
CA ILE A 21 -5.03 7.59 -6.36
C ILE A 21 -3.72 7.17 -5.69
N ALA A 22 -2.72 6.73 -6.46
CA ALA A 22 -1.41 6.38 -5.91
C ALA A 22 -0.78 7.57 -5.15
N GLN A 23 -0.85 8.79 -5.69
CA GLN A 23 -0.38 10.00 -5.01
C GLN A 23 -1.07 10.22 -3.65
N TYR A 24 -2.38 10.03 -3.59
CA TYR A 24 -3.12 10.16 -2.34
C TYR A 24 -2.77 9.07 -1.32
N ILE A 25 -2.60 7.83 -1.76
CA ILE A 25 -2.21 6.71 -0.89
C ILE A 25 -0.80 6.93 -0.33
N MET A 26 0.14 7.40 -1.15
CA MET A 26 1.51 7.69 -0.71
C MET A 26 1.56 8.73 0.42
N SER A 27 0.67 9.72 0.43
CA SER A 27 0.63 10.72 1.52
C SER A 27 0.22 10.10 2.87
N GLN A 28 -0.51 8.99 2.88
CA GLN A 28 -0.91 8.30 4.11
C GLN A 28 0.24 7.55 4.77
N TYR A 29 1.26 7.15 3.99
CA TYR A 29 2.44 6.44 4.49
C TYR A 29 3.62 7.38 4.79
N GLY A 30 3.58 8.63 4.32
CA GLY A 30 4.68 9.59 4.42
C GLY A 30 4.63 10.59 5.57
N GLY A 31 3.46 10.85 6.16
CA GLY A 31 3.29 12.01 7.06
C GLY A 31 3.45 13.36 6.33
N PRO A 32 3.14 14.51 6.97
CA PRO A 32 3.46 15.83 6.42
C PRO A 32 4.96 16.08 6.29
#